data_AF-A0A7X6PB56-F1
#
_entry.id   AF-A0A7X6PB56-F1
#
_cell.length_a   1.000
_cell.length_b   1.000
_cell.length_c   1.000
_cell.angle_alpha   90.00
_cell.angle_beta   90.00
_cell.angle_gamma   90.00
#
_symmetry.space_group_name_H-M   'P 1'
#
loop_
_entity.id
_entity.type
_entity.pdbx_description
1 polymer ?
#
loop_
_entity_poly.entity_id
_entity_poly.type
_entity_poly.pdbx_seq_one_letter_code
_entity_poly.pdbx_strand_id
1 'polypeptide(L)'
;MSEEIKTIKLIDTETPEEIAHLVEREDEKAILQEEMTGELLQALVYIGKDDKPVLSYAGVKEGARRFKNIKYGVSRVDETSEYFIAYGYAINLADNISIEVPKRQPKLKTLKTGEKITDEFAFEIACAKAIRNAIKGVIPIQYFQALVQKFLEQEPMQPQSNRNKEKLMQPQKDKLTSMQRKVHFILDRTGIKKDEDLQARVCKAITGKDISEMGYEELKYFLEKATEGIEKNKLLDDKDIDNIKQNLLSILLESEEGKQNG
;
A
#
# COMPACT_ATOMS: atom_id res chain seq x y z
N MET A 1 1.50 14.40 -26.43
CA MET A 1 1.97 14.73 -25.06
C MET A 1 1.09 13.96 -24.09
N SER A 2 1.68 13.02 -23.36
CA SER A 2 1.10 12.43 -22.14
C SER A 2 2.20 11.64 -21.46
N GLU A 3 2.83 12.29 -20.49
CA GLU A 3 3.79 11.72 -19.54
C GLU A 3 3.06 10.69 -18.67
N GLU A 4 3.48 9.43 -18.68
CA GLU A 4 3.14 8.47 -17.63
C GLU A 4 4.42 8.08 -16.89
N ILE A 5 4.71 8.85 -15.84
CA ILE A 5 5.70 8.50 -14.81
C ILE A 5 5.02 7.50 -13.86
N LYS A 6 5.46 6.23 -13.85
CA LYS A 6 4.86 5.16 -13.02
C LYS A 6 5.64 4.93 -11.71
N THR A 7 5.19 5.66 -10.69
CA THR A 7 4.97 5.34 -9.27
C THR A 7 5.70 4.16 -8.60
N ILE A 8 6.52 4.47 -7.59
CA ILE A 8 6.95 3.54 -6.52
C ILE A 8 5.77 3.23 -5.59
N LYS A 9 5.40 1.95 -5.44
CA LYS A 9 4.39 1.48 -4.46
C LYS A 9 5.06 1.12 -3.13
N LEU A 10 4.63 1.77 -2.05
CA LEU A 10 4.85 1.30 -0.68
C LEU A 10 3.74 0.31 -0.32
N ILE A 11 4.09 -0.80 0.34
CA ILE A 11 3.14 -1.82 0.75
C ILE A 11 3.27 -2.02 2.25
N ASP A 12 2.24 -1.62 3.00
CA ASP A 12 2.08 -1.96 4.41
C ASP A 12 1.69 -3.44 4.53
N THR A 13 2.41 -4.21 5.36
CA THR A 13 1.96 -5.55 5.77
C THR A 13 2.25 -5.86 7.21
N GLU A 14 1.36 -6.65 7.81
CA GLU A 14 1.24 -6.81 9.26
C GLU A 14 2.03 -8.03 9.80
N THR A 15 2.63 -8.91 8.96
CA THR A 15 3.42 -10.06 9.45
C THR A 15 4.63 -10.49 8.58
N PRO A 16 5.71 -11.05 9.17
CA PRO A 16 6.93 -11.47 8.45
C PRO A 16 6.73 -12.47 7.29
N GLU A 17 5.73 -13.36 7.37
CA GLU A 17 5.39 -14.33 6.32
C GLU A 17 4.64 -13.68 5.17
N GLU A 18 3.69 -12.78 5.45
CA GLU A 18 3.00 -11.96 4.43
C GLU A 18 3.97 -11.06 3.67
N ILE A 19 4.99 -10.53 4.35
CA ILE A 19 6.02 -9.74 3.68
C ILE A 19 6.88 -10.64 2.76
N ALA A 20 7.06 -11.95 3.05
CA ALA A 20 7.84 -12.86 2.17
C ALA A 20 7.09 -13.09 0.86
N HIS A 21 5.80 -13.38 1.00
CA HIS A 21 4.89 -13.55 -0.11
C HIS A 21 4.67 -12.26 -0.90
N LEU A 22 4.77 -11.08 -0.27
CA LEU A 22 4.69 -9.80 -0.97
C LEU A 22 5.92 -9.49 -1.81
N VAL A 23 7.12 -9.72 -1.26
CA VAL A 23 8.37 -9.57 -2.02
C VAL A 23 8.36 -10.51 -3.22
N GLU A 24 7.99 -11.77 -3.02
CA GLU A 24 7.85 -12.72 -4.13
C GLU A 24 6.77 -12.29 -5.12
N ARG A 25 5.64 -11.73 -4.68
CA ARG A 25 4.56 -11.25 -5.53
C ARG A 25 4.91 -9.99 -6.32
N GLU A 26 5.65 -9.06 -5.73
CA GLU A 26 6.12 -7.85 -6.43
C GLU A 26 7.26 -8.17 -7.40
N ASP A 27 8.16 -9.09 -7.04
CA ASP A 27 9.14 -9.63 -7.98
C ASP A 27 8.45 -10.38 -9.13
N GLU A 28 7.44 -11.21 -8.85
CA GLU A 28 6.66 -11.92 -9.88
C GLU A 28 5.91 -10.95 -10.78
N LYS A 29 5.25 -9.92 -10.25
CA LYS A 29 4.62 -8.89 -11.08
C LYS A 29 5.63 -8.15 -11.95
N ALA A 30 6.80 -7.81 -11.41
CA ALA A 30 7.85 -7.14 -12.17
C ALA A 30 8.38 -8.03 -13.30
N ILE A 31 8.60 -9.31 -13.03
CA ILE A 31 8.98 -10.33 -14.02
C ILE A 31 7.92 -10.43 -15.11
N LEU A 32 6.65 -10.59 -14.73
CA LEU A 32 5.54 -10.72 -15.68
C LEU A 32 5.36 -9.48 -16.55
N GLN A 33 5.47 -8.28 -15.97
CA GLN A 33 5.38 -7.05 -16.73
C GLN A 33 6.55 -6.89 -17.71
N GLU A 34 7.79 -7.12 -17.27
CA GLU A 34 8.98 -6.94 -18.11
C GLU A 34 9.03 -7.95 -19.28
N GLU A 35 8.71 -9.22 -19.00
CA GLU A 35 8.75 -10.29 -20.02
C GLU A 35 7.55 -10.26 -20.98
N MET A 36 6.37 -9.77 -20.56
CA MET A 36 5.17 -9.71 -21.42
C MET A 36 5.07 -8.46 -22.29
N THR A 37 5.53 -7.29 -21.83
CA THR A 37 5.31 -6.02 -22.58
C THR A 37 6.56 -5.45 -23.22
N GLY A 38 7.77 -5.91 -22.84
CA GLY A 38 9.02 -5.34 -23.32
C GLY A 38 9.22 -3.86 -22.94
N GLU A 39 8.36 -3.29 -22.08
CA GLU A 39 8.51 -1.93 -21.59
C GLU A 39 9.64 -1.86 -20.57
N LEU A 40 10.63 -1.00 -20.84
CA LEU A 40 11.79 -0.81 -20.00
C LEU A 40 11.42 -0.06 -18.70
N LEU A 41 11.67 -0.70 -17.55
CA LEU A 41 11.93 -0.11 -16.22
C LEU A 41 10.82 0.74 -15.56
N GLN A 42 9.95 0.10 -14.76
CA GLN A 42 9.02 0.82 -13.86
C GLN A 42 9.62 1.15 -12.48
N ALA A 43 10.48 0.31 -11.88
CA ALA A 43 11.24 0.65 -10.67
C ALA A 43 12.51 -0.21 -10.52
N LEU A 44 13.68 0.42 -10.40
CA LEU A 44 14.97 -0.26 -10.15
C LEU A 44 15.15 -0.69 -8.69
N VAL A 45 14.42 -0.04 -7.79
CA VAL A 45 14.50 -0.20 -6.33
C VAL A 45 13.07 -0.22 -5.78
N TYR A 46 12.81 -1.10 -4.82
CA TYR A 46 11.59 -1.06 -3.99
C TYR A 46 11.97 -1.18 -2.51
N ILE A 47 11.03 -0.84 -1.62
CA ILE A 47 11.23 -0.97 -0.17
C ILE A 47 10.92 -2.41 0.25
N GLY A 48 11.95 -3.12 0.73
CA GLY A 48 11.87 -4.48 1.24
C GLY A 48 11.34 -4.53 2.68
N LYS A 49 11.36 -5.74 3.26
CA LYS A 49 10.69 -6.07 4.54
C LYS A 49 11.07 -5.25 5.75
N ASP A 50 12.28 -4.72 5.76
CA ASP A 50 12.87 -4.00 6.90
C ASP A 50 12.85 -2.47 6.68
N ASP A 51 11.94 -1.97 5.83
CA ASP A 51 12.00 -0.62 5.26
C ASP A 51 13.31 -0.30 4.50
N LYS A 52 14.09 -1.34 4.18
CA LYS A 52 15.36 -1.21 3.47
C LYS A 52 15.15 -1.26 1.98
N PRO A 53 15.73 -0.34 1.20
CA PRO A 53 15.63 -0.38 -0.24
C PRO A 53 16.39 -1.60 -0.80
N VAL A 54 15.74 -2.33 -1.72
CA VAL A 54 16.27 -3.53 -2.38
C VAL A 54 16.08 -3.40 -3.88
N LEU A 55 17.05 -3.91 -4.65
CA LEU A 55 16.94 -3.95 -6.11
C LEU A 55 15.85 -4.94 -6.57
N SER A 56 15.01 -4.48 -7.48
CA SER A 56 14.08 -5.32 -8.23
C SER A 56 14.82 -6.25 -9.19
N TYR A 57 14.11 -7.20 -9.81
CA TYR A 57 14.67 -8.00 -10.90
C TYR A 57 15.32 -7.12 -11.99
N ALA A 58 14.61 -6.09 -12.45
CA ALA A 58 15.12 -5.11 -13.40
C ALA A 58 16.34 -4.35 -12.84
N GLY A 59 16.33 -4.00 -11.54
CA GLY A 59 17.47 -3.41 -10.84
C GLY A 59 18.71 -4.30 -10.81
N VAL A 60 18.51 -5.61 -10.63
CA VAL A 60 19.59 -6.61 -10.65
C VAL A 60 20.14 -6.79 -12.07
N LYS A 61 19.28 -6.81 -13.10
CA LYS A 61 19.71 -6.86 -14.51
C LYS A 61 20.46 -5.59 -14.93
N GLU A 62 19.98 -4.41 -14.52
CA GLU A 62 20.67 -3.15 -14.75
C GLU A 62 22.01 -3.13 -13.99
N GLY A 63 22.05 -3.72 -12.79
CA GLY A 63 23.29 -3.95 -12.06
C GLY A 63 24.28 -4.80 -12.86
N ALA A 64 23.84 -5.92 -13.42
CA ALA A 64 24.66 -6.74 -14.33
C ALA A 64 25.07 -6.01 -15.61
N ARG A 65 24.22 -5.13 -16.16
CA ARG A 65 24.55 -4.35 -17.36
C ARG A 65 25.65 -3.33 -17.08
N ARG A 66 25.62 -2.69 -15.90
CA ARG A 66 26.61 -1.69 -15.49
C ARG A 66 27.89 -2.31 -14.93
N PHE A 67 27.77 -3.47 -14.29
CA PHE A 67 28.88 -4.24 -13.79
C PHE A 67 29.50 -5.03 -14.96
N LYS A 68 30.59 -4.50 -15.50
CA LYS A 68 31.13 -4.95 -16.80
C LYS A 68 31.40 -6.46 -16.83
N ASN A 69 31.03 -7.09 -17.95
CA ASN A 69 31.35 -8.47 -18.30
C ASN A 69 30.63 -9.59 -17.52
N ILE A 70 29.39 -9.34 -17.04
CA ILE A 70 28.52 -10.43 -16.57
C ILE A 70 27.80 -11.07 -17.77
N LYS A 71 27.97 -12.39 -17.94
CA LYS A 71 27.10 -13.24 -18.78
C LYS A 71 26.17 -14.02 -17.88
N TYR A 72 24.89 -14.15 -18.24
CA TYR A 72 23.92 -14.90 -17.44
C TYR A 72 22.85 -15.54 -18.32
N GLY A 73 22.14 -16.51 -17.76
CA GLY A 73 21.03 -17.19 -18.42
C GLY A 73 20.51 -18.36 -17.61
N VAL A 74 19.73 -19.23 -18.25
CA VAL A 74 19.28 -20.51 -17.69
C VAL A 74 20.03 -21.63 -18.42
N SER A 75 20.65 -22.54 -17.68
CA SER A 75 21.38 -23.68 -18.24
C SER A 75 20.46 -24.87 -18.51
N ARG A 76 19.53 -25.13 -17.60
CA ARG A 76 18.47 -26.14 -17.75
C ARG A 76 17.25 -25.82 -16.90
N VAL A 77 16.13 -26.44 -17.24
CA VAL A 77 14.91 -26.46 -16.42
C VAL A 77 14.45 -27.90 -16.28
N ASP A 78 14.31 -28.35 -15.03
CA ASP A 78 13.69 -29.64 -14.73
C ASP A 78 12.21 -29.42 -14.37
N GLU A 79 11.34 -30.29 -14.85
CA GLU A 79 9.90 -30.23 -14.58
C GLU A 79 9.48 -31.44 -13.74
N THR A 80 8.75 -31.19 -12.64
CA THR A 80 8.08 -32.23 -11.85
C THR A 80 6.57 -32.08 -11.93
N SER A 81 5.82 -32.99 -11.29
CA SER A 81 4.36 -32.86 -11.18
C SER A 81 3.92 -31.57 -10.47
N GLU A 82 4.75 -31.03 -9.58
CA GLU A 82 4.38 -29.91 -8.70
C GLU A 82 5.17 -28.63 -8.95
N TYR A 83 6.37 -28.72 -9.55
CA TYR A 83 7.31 -27.61 -9.64
C TYR A 83 7.99 -27.52 -11.01
N PHE A 84 8.40 -26.30 -11.35
CA PHE A 84 9.53 -26.05 -12.25
C PHE A 84 10.79 -25.78 -11.41
N ILE A 85 11.92 -26.33 -11.84
CA ILE A 85 13.23 -26.10 -11.22
C ILE A 85 14.18 -25.55 -12.30
N ALA A 86 14.38 -24.24 -12.29
CA ALA A 86 15.28 -23.58 -13.23
C ALA A 86 16.68 -23.43 -12.62
N TYR A 87 17.72 -23.70 -13.39
CA TYR A 87 19.12 -23.54 -13.00
C TYR A 87 19.67 -22.30 -13.69
N GLY A 88 19.73 -21.21 -12.94
CA GLY A 88 20.24 -19.93 -13.44
C GLY A 88 21.74 -19.89 -13.28
N TYR A 89 22.46 -19.44 -14.31
CA TYR A 89 23.90 -19.24 -14.24
C TYR A 89 24.25 -17.76 -14.42
N ALA A 90 25.36 -17.35 -13.81
CA ALA A 90 26.01 -16.07 -14.06
C ALA A 90 27.53 -16.24 -13.99
N ILE A 91 28.23 -15.55 -14.90
CA ILE A 91 29.68 -15.58 -15.05
C ILE A 91 30.17 -14.14 -15.10
N ASN A 92 30.95 -13.76 -14.11
CA ASN A 92 31.69 -12.52 -14.08
C ASN A 92 33.07 -12.76 -14.71
N LEU A 93 33.27 -12.30 -15.94
CA LEU A 93 34.52 -12.50 -16.66
C LEU A 93 35.65 -11.59 -16.16
N ALA A 94 35.34 -10.51 -15.43
CA ALA A 94 36.36 -9.62 -14.87
C ALA A 94 37.06 -10.28 -13.68
N ASP A 95 36.29 -10.93 -12.81
CA ASP A 95 36.80 -11.58 -11.59
C ASP A 95 36.94 -13.12 -11.75
N ASN A 96 36.59 -13.66 -12.92
CA ASN A 96 36.55 -15.08 -13.23
C ASN A 96 35.70 -15.91 -12.23
N ILE A 97 34.58 -15.32 -11.79
CA ILE A 97 33.64 -15.95 -10.85
C ILE A 97 32.47 -16.52 -11.66
N SER A 98 32.11 -17.77 -11.41
CA SER A 98 30.95 -18.41 -12.04
C SER A 98 30.09 -19.07 -10.97
N ILE A 99 28.78 -18.86 -11.06
CA ILE A 99 27.79 -19.45 -10.16
C ILE A 99 26.65 -20.03 -10.98
N GLU A 100 26.18 -21.20 -10.57
CA GLU A 100 24.92 -21.79 -11.00
C GLU A 100 24.05 -22.03 -9.76
N VAL A 101 22.81 -21.56 -9.78
CA VAL A 101 21.88 -21.69 -8.65
C VAL A 101 20.52 -22.21 -9.13
N PRO A 102 19.97 -23.26 -8.47
CA PRO A 102 18.63 -23.72 -8.75
C PRO A 102 17.59 -22.84 -8.05
N LYS A 103 16.44 -22.63 -8.70
CA LYS A 103 15.24 -22.07 -8.07
C LYS A 103 14.02 -22.90 -8.44
N ARG A 104 13.30 -23.32 -7.39
CA ARG A 104 12.01 -24.03 -7.50
C ARG A 104 10.87 -23.00 -7.51
N GLN A 105 9.91 -23.19 -8.41
CA GLN A 105 8.65 -22.45 -8.45
C GLN A 105 7.49 -23.46 -8.52
N PRO A 106 6.48 -23.36 -7.63
CA PRO A 106 5.29 -24.19 -7.71
C PRO A 106 4.49 -23.91 -9.00
N LYS A 107 3.90 -24.95 -9.58
CA LYS A 107 2.97 -24.83 -10.73
C LYS A 107 1.61 -24.25 -10.36
N LEU A 108 1.26 -24.26 -9.07
CA LEU A 108 0.01 -23.74 -8.56
C LEU A 108 0.28 -22.49 -7.72
N LYS A 109 -0.56 -21.46 -7.89
CA LYS A 109 -0.58 -20.28 -7.02
C LYS A 109 -1.84 -20.23 -6.20
N THR A 110 -1.71 -19.76 -4.96
CA THR A 110 -2.84 -19.58 -4.04
C THR A 110 -3.38 -18.16 -4.17
N LEU A 111 -4.66 -18.05 -4.53
CA LEU A 111 -5.40 -16.79 -4.59
C LEU A 111 -5.69 -16.25 -3.18
N LYS A 112 -6.06 -14.96 -3.08
CA LYS A 112 -6.48 -14.34 -1.81
C LYS A 112 -7.69 -15.04 -1.17
N THR A 113 -8.48 -15.72 -1.98
CA THR A 113 -9.64 -16.53 -1.58
C THR A 113 -9.24 -17.89 -1.00
N GLY A 114 -7.95 -18.24 -1.00
CA GLY A 114 -7.43 -19.56 -0.59
C GLY A 114 -7.48 -20.62 -1.69
N GLU A 115 -8.10 -20.30 -2.83
CA GLU A 115 -8.19 -21.20 -3.99
C GLU A 115 -6.82 -21.38 -4.66
N LYS A 116 -6.51 -22.62 -5.07
CA LYS A 116 -5.29 -22.93 -5.83
C LYS A 116 -5.61 -23.02 -7.31
N ILE A 117 -4.97 -22.17 -8.11
CA ILE A 117 -5.09 -22.19 -9.56
C ILE A 117 -3.74 -22.50 -10.20
N THR A 118 -3.77 -23.05 -11.41
CA THR A 118 -2.56 -23.21 -12.21
C THR A 118 -1.95 -21.84 -12.49
N ASP A 119 -0.66 -21.70 -12.23
CA ASP A 119 0.09 -20.52 -12.56
C ASP A 119 0.70 -20.66 -13.96
N GLU A 120 0.05 -20.05 -14.93
CA GLU A 120 0.43 -20.13 -16.36
C GLU A 120 1.86 -19.63 -16.62
N PHE A 121 2.42 -18.83 -15.69
CA PHE A 121 3.74 -18.23 -15.82
C PHE A 121 4.79 -18.82 -14.87
N ALA A 122 4.49 -19.96 -14.23
CA ALA A 122 5.39 -20.57 -13.25
C ALA A 122 6.77 -20.89 -13.85
N PHE A 123 6.83 -21.20 -15.15
CA PHE A 123 8.08 -21.47 -15.86
C PHE A 123 8.96 -20.22 -15.99
N GLU A 124 8.38 -19.11 -16.48
CA GLU A 124 9.05 -17.83 -16.67
C GLU A 124 9.51 -17.26 -15.33
N ILE A 125 8.67 -17.37 -14.29
CA ILE A 125 9.00 -16.97 -12.93
C ILE A 125 10.18 -17.78 -12.38
N ALA A 126 10.20 -19.09 -12.59
CA ALA A 126 11.32 -19.94 -12.15
C ALA A 126 12.63 -19.48 -12.80
N CYS A 127 12.62 -19.30 -14.12
CA CYS A 127 13.78 -18.85 -14.90
C CYS A 127 14.30 -17.49 -14.44
N ALA A 128 13.43 -16.50 -14.32
CA ALA A 128 13.80 -15.15 -13.93
C ALA A 128 14.33 -15.07 -12.50
N LYS A 129 13.68 -15.76 -11.53
CA LYS A 129 14.17 -15.82 -10.15
C LYS A 129 15.53 -16.53 -10.07
N ALA A 130 15.77 -17.58 -10.86
CA ALA A 130 17.05 -18.27 -10.92
C ALA A 130 18.16 -17.37 -11.47
N ILE A 131 17.93 -16.69 -12.60
CA ILE A 131 18.87 -15.71 -13.19
C ILE A 131 19.22 -14.61 -12.19
N ARG A 132 18.21 -14.03 -11.54
CA ARG A 132 18.40 -12.96 -10.55
C ARG A 132 19.33 -13.37 -9.42
N ASN A 133 19.12 -14.57 -8.88
CA ASN A 133 19.93 -15.09 -7.79
C ASN A 133 21.36 -15.37 -8.25
N ALA A 134 21.53 -15.87 -9.48
CA ALA A 134 22.84 -16.11 -10.06
C ALA A 134 23.63 -14.80 -10.23
N ILE A 135 22.99 -13.77 -10.80
CA ILE A 135 23.59 -12.42 -10.94
C ILE A 135 24.01 -11.87 -9.57
N LYS A 136 23.14 -11.98 -8.56
CA LYS A 136 23.44 -11.53 -7.19
C LYS A 136 24.65 -12.25 -6.58
N GLY A 137 24.92 -13.48 -6.98
CA GLY A 137 26.06 -14.24 -6.47
C GLY A 137 27.40 -13.80 -7.03
N VAL A 138 27.44 -13.25 -8.25
CA VAL A 138 28.71 -12.90 -8.94
C VAL A 138 29.06 -11.41 -8.89
N ILE A 139 28.17 -10.58 -8.33
CA ILE A 139 28.37 -9.15 -8.14
C ILE A 139 28.49 -8.86 -6.64
N PRO A 140 29.53 -8.13 -6.18
CA PRO A 140 29.68 -7.77 -4.78
C PRO A 140 28.47 -6.99 -4.24
N ILE A 141 28.04 -7.31 -3.02
CA ILE A 141 26.84 -6.69 -2.42
C ILE A 141 26.97 -5.17 -2.25
N GLN A 142 28.19 -4.67 -2.03
CA GLN A 142 28.50 -3.25 -1.92
C GLN A 142 28.17 -2.50 -3.22
N TYR A 143 28.33 -3.16 -4.37
CA TYR A 143 27.98 -2.56 -5.65
C TYR A 143 26.47 -2.37 -5.78
N PHE A 144 25.68 -3.35 -5.33
CA PHE A 144 24.23 -3.21 -5.29
C PHE A 144 23.77 -2.13 -4.31
N GLN A 145 24.41 -2.00 -3.13
CA GLN A 145 24.13 -0.91 -2.20
C GLN A 145 24.43 0.46 -2.81
N ALA A 146 25.56 0.60 -3.50
CA ALA A 146 25.92 1.83 -4.21
C ALA A 146 24.96 2.15 -5.35
N LEU A 147 24.49 1.12 -6.09
CA LEU A 147 23.47 1.29 -7.12
C LEU A 147 22.13 1.72 -6.55
N VAL A 148 21.69 1.10 -5.45
CA VAL A 148 20.48 1.50 -4.74
C VAL A 148 20.56 2.97 -4.34
N GLN A 149 21.65 3.36 -3.69
CA GLN A 149 21.87 4.74 -3.27
C GLN A 149 21.84 5.70 -4.47
N LYS A 150 22.56 5.36 -5.54
CA LYS A 150 22.60 6.15 -6.78
C LYS A 150 21.24 6.24 -7.46
N PHE A 151 20.44 5.18 -7.47
CA PHE A 151 19.10 5.20 -8.06
C PHE A 151 18.12 6.02 -7.23
N LEU A 152 18.27 6.04 -5.91
CA LEU A 152 17.53 6.95 -5.04
C LEU A 152 17.95 8.42 -5.24
N GLU A 153 19.24 8.68 -5.50
CA GLU A 153 19.79 10.03 -5.73
C GLU A 153 19.52 10.60 -7.14
N GLN A 154 19.37 9.72 -8.14
CA GLN A 154 19.12 10.12 -9.54
C GLN A 154 17.64 10.36 -9.87
N GLU A 155 16.72 10.08 -8.95
CA GLU A 155 15.41 10.70 -9.03
C GLU A 155 15.59 12.21 -8.82
N PRO A 156 15.06 13.09 -9.71
CA PRO A 156 15.03 14.50 -9.38
C PRO A 156 14.28 14.63 -8.05
N MET A 157 14.98 15.07 -7.02
CA MET A 157 14.35 15.69 -5.86
C MET A 157 13.60 16.93 -6.40
N GLN A 158 12.38 16.73 -6.91
CA GLN A 158 11.36 17.71 -6.62
C GLN A 158 11.36 17.87 -5.11
N PRO A 159 11.31 19.10 -4.58
CA PRO A 159 11.41 19.34 -3.14
C PRO A 159 10.43 18.39 -2.44
N GLN A 160 10.99 17.45 -1.67
CA GLN A 160 10.28 16.49 -0.84
C GLN A 160 9.53 17.18 0.32
N SER A 161 9.21 18.47 0.18
CA SER A 161 8.44 19.27 1.12
C SER A 161 6.93 19.07 1.02
N ASN A 162 6.42 18.42 -0.06
CA ASN A 162 4.97 18.22 -0.23
C ASN A 162 4.47 16.77 -0.07
N ARG A 163 5.30 15.73 -0.28
CA ARG A 163 4.83 14.32 -0.19
C ARG A 163 5.01 13.65 1.18
N ASN A 164 5.96 14.10 2.00
CA ASN A 164 6.05 13.65 3.40
C ASN A 164 4.96 14.28 4.28
N LYS A 165 4.40 15.42 3.88
CA LYS A 165 3.15 15.92 4.48
C LYS A 165 1.96 15.05 4.09
N GLU A 166 1.85 14.60 2.84
CA GLU A 166 0.73 13.74 2.43
C GLU A 166 0.76 12.33 3.03
N LYS A 167 1.91 11.67 3.17
CA LYS A 167 1.97 10.32 3.79
C LYS A 167 1.82 10.30 5.31
N LEU A 168 2.18 11.38 6.01
CA LEU A 168 1.77 11.57 7.42
C LEU A 168 0.31 12.03 7.56
N MET A 169 -0.25 12.67 6.52
CA MET A 169 -1.65 13.09 6.47
C MET A 169 -2.60 12.05 5.89
N GLN A 170 -2.16 10.98 5.21
CA GLN A 170 -3.05 9.96 4.64
C GLN A 170 -3.83 9.22 5.74
N PRO A 171 -3.20 8.75 6.83
CA PRO A 171 -3.92 8.17 7.97
C PRO A 171 -4.84 9.19 8.66
N GLN A 172 -4.49 10.47 8.65
CA GLN A 172 -5.29 11.54 9.28
C GLN A 172 -6.46 11.99 8.40
N LYS A 173 -6.30 12.08 7.07
CA LYS A 173 -7.36 12.35 6.09
C LYS A 173 -8.31 11.17 5.96
N ASP A 174 -7.81 9.92 6.00
CA ASP A 174 -8.65 8.73 5.98
C ASP A 174 -9.45 8.58 7.29
N LYS A 175 -8.82 8.89 8.44
CA LYS A 175 -9.52 9.01 9.73
C LYS A 175 -10.55 10.14 9.70
N LEU A 176 -10.21 11.32 9.20
CA LEU A 176 -11.12 12.45 9.09
C LEU A 176 -12.32 12.10 8.19
N THR A 177 -12.06 11.52 7.01
CA THR A 177 -13.10 11.11 6.06
C THR A 177 -13.97 9.99 6.65
N SER A 178 -13.38 9.05 7.39
CA SER A 178 -14.13 8.01 8.12
C SER A 178 -15.02 8.60 9.21
N MET A 179 -14.53 9.59 9.95
CA MET A 179 -15.32 10.31 10.96
C MET A 179 -16.43 11.14 10.33
N GLN A 180 -16.16 11.84 9.23
CA GLN A 180 -17.18 12.56 8.45
C GLN A 180 -18.28 11.61 7.98
N ARG A 181 -17.93 10.42 7.48
CA ARG A 181 -18.92 9.40 7.09
C ARG A 181 -19.76 8.92 8.27
N LYS A 182 -19.17 8.74 9.45
CA LYS A 182 -19.91 8.36 10.67
C LYS A 182 -20.87 9.45 11.12
N VAL A 183 -20.44 10.72 11.13
CA VAL A 183 -21.30 11.86 11.45
C VAL A 183 -22.45 11.97 10.45
N HIS A 184 -22.15 11.87 9.15
CA HIS A 184 -23.17 11.85 8.12
C HIS A 184 -24.15 10.68 8.27
N PHE A 185 -23.67 9.50 8.65
CA PHE A 185 -24.54 8.34 8.90
C PHE A 185 -25.53 8.61 10.04
N ILE A 186 -25.07 9.19 11.16
CA ILE A 186 -25.94 9.56 12.27
C ILE A 186 -26.98 10.60 11.86
N LEU A 187 -26.54 11.67 11.18
CA LEU A 187 -27.44 12.73 10.71
C LEU A 187 -28.47 12.21 9.70
N ASP A 188 -28.08 11.27 8.85
CA ASP A 188 -28.96 10.63 7.86
C ASP A 188 -29.99 9.72 8.55
N ARG A 189 -29.55 8.87 9.48
CA ARG A 189 -30.42 7.92 10.20
C ARG A 189 -31.41 8.59 11.14
N THR A 190 -31.01 9.68 11.79
CA THR A 190 -31.92 10.50 12.62
C THR A 190 -32.88 11.36 11.79
N GLY A 191 -32.65 11.46 10.47
CA GLY A 191 -33.43 12.27 9.55
C GLY A 191 -33.09 13.76 9.57
N ILE A 192 -32.13 14.18 10.39
CA ILE A 192 -31.69 15.58 10.52
C ILE A 192 -31.05 16.08 9.22
N LYS A 193 -30.34 15.21 8.50
CA LYS A 193 -29.68 15.54 7.22
C LYS A 193 -30.66 15.98 6.11
N LYS A 194 -31.95 15.69 6.24
CA LYS A 194 -32.97 16.10 5.25
C LYS A 194 -33.26 17.60 5.29
N ASP A 195 -32.89 18.28 6.36
CA ASP A 195 -33.10 19.71 6.57
C ASP A 195 -31.72 20.37 6.81
N GLU A 196 -31.27 21.13 5.83
CA GLU A 196 -29.95 21.78 5.85
C GLU A 196 -29.82 22.82 6.98
N ASP A 197 -30.91 23.52 7.32
CA ASP A 197 -30.92 24.50 8.41
C ASP A 197 -30.82 23.79 9.77
N LEU A 198 -31.65 22.76 9.97
CA LEU A 198 -31.61 21.97 11.20
C LEU A 198 -30.24 21.29 11.36
N GLN A 199 -29.67 20.75 10.29
CA GLN A 199 -28.35 20.14 10.31
C GLN A 199 -27.28 21.17 10.74
N ALA A 200 -27.27 22.35 10.14
CA ALA A 200 -26.31 23.41 10.46
C ALA A 200 -26.44 23.85 11.93
N ARG A 201 -27.68 24.03 12.41
CA ARG A 201 -27.97 24.41 13.80
C ARG A 201 -27.51 23.37 14.81
N VAL A 202 -27.81 22.09 14.59
CA VAL A 202 -27.36 20.99 15.47
C VAL A 202 -25.83 20.89 15.47
N CYS A 203 -25.19 20.99 14.30
CA CYS A 203 -23.73 20.98 14.18
C CYS A 203 -23.08 22.12 14.97
N LYS A 204 -23.62 23.33 14.84
CA LYS A 204 -23.17 24.53 15.57
C LYS A 204 -23.44 24.46 17.07
N ALA A 205 -24.57 23.92 17.49
CA ALA A 205 -24.89 23.75 18.91
C ALA A 205 -23.88 22.86 19.63
N ILE A 206 -23.42 21.81 18.96
CA ILE A 206 -22.47 20.84 19.55
C ILE A 206 -21.03 21.31 19.39
N THR A 207 -20.63 21.71 18.19
CA THR A 207 -19.20 21.94 17.88
C THR A 207 -18.82 23.41 17.70
N GLY A 208 -19.81 24.32 17.69
CA GLY A 208 -19.62 25.72 17.32
C GLY A 208 -19.39 25.96 15.83
N LYS A 209 -19.39 24.92 15.00
CA LYS A 209 -19.02 24.96 13.58
C LYS A 209 -20.05 24.26 12.69
N ASP A 210 -20.09 24.65 11.42
CA ASP A 210 -20.79 23.88 10.40
C ASP A 210 -20.01 22.60 10.06
N ILE A 211 -20.70 21.57 9.58
CA ILE A 211 -20.09 20.26 9.27
C ILE A 211 -18.96 20.35 8.24
N SER A 212 -19.03 21.30 7.31
CA SER A 212 -17.99 21.58 6.32
C SER A 212 -16.71 22.16 6.92
N GLU A 213 -16.77 22.70 8.13
CA GLU A 213 -15.68 23.35 8.85
C GLU A 213 -15.11 22.49 9.99
N MET A 214 -15.72 21.32 10.25
CA MET A 214 -15.29 20.44 11.33
C MET A 214 -14.00 19.68 11.01
N GLY A 215 -13.01 19.80 11.89
CA GLY A 215 -11.82 18.98 11.91
C GLY A 215 -12.05 17.66 12.65
N TYR A 216 -10.97 16.90 12.87
CA TYR A 216 -11.05 15.57 13.47
C TYR A 216 -11.58 15.60 14.91
N GLU A 217 -11.11 16.56 15.72
CA GLU A 217 -11.53 16.68 17.11
C GLU A 217 -13.00 17.12 17.22
N GLU A 218 -13.47 18.03 16.35
CA GLU A 218 -14.86 18.44 16.33
C GLU A 218 -15.79 17.29 15.89
N LEU A 219 -15.41 16.51 14.88
CA LEU A 219 -16.18 15.34 14.46
C LEU A 219 -16.19 14.24 15.52
N LYS A 220 -15.09 14.06 16.24
CA LYS A 220 -15.01 13.12 17.36
C LYS A 220 -15.90 13.55 18.51
N TYR A 221 -15.81 14.82 18.91
CA TYR A 221 -16.65 15.40 19.94
C TYR A 221 -18.14 15.29 19.57
N PHE A 222 -18.48 15.56 18.30
CA PHE A 222 -19.84 15.38 17.82
C PHE A 222 -20.33 13.94 18.01
N LEU A 223 -19.54 12.94 17.60
CA LEU A 223 -19.94 11.53 17.74
C LEU A 223 -20.06 11.10 19.20
N GLU A 224 -19.14 11.55 20.06
CA GLU A 224 -19.18 11.29 21.50
C GLU A 224 -20.43 11.88 22.14
N LYS A 225 -20.80 13.11 21.77
CA LYS A 225 -22.04 13.75 22.25
C LYS A 225 -23.29 13.12 21.67
N ALA A 226 -23.32 12.84 20.37
CA ALA A 226 -24.46 12.19 19.72
C ALA A 226 -24.78 10.83 20.35
N THR A 227 -23.75 10.05 20.68
CA THR A 227 -23.88 8.70 21.24
C THR A 227 -23.74 8.64 22.76
N GLU A 228 -23.86 9.78 23.44
CA GLU A 228 -23.82 9.85 24.90
C GLU A 228 -24.95 8.99 25.51
N GLY A 229 -24.58 8.05 26.38
CA GLY A 229 -25.52 7.07 26.96
C GLY A 229 -25.70 5.77 26.17
N ILE A 230 -24.99 5.58 25.05
CA ILE A 230 -25.02 4.34 24.25
C ILE A 230 -23.79 3.48 24.55
N GLU A 231 -23.99 2.17 24.62
CA GLU A 231 -22.92 1.21 24.83
C GLU A 231 -21.91 1.22 23.66
N LYS A 232 -20.62 1.31 23.99
CA LYS A 232 -19.54 1.33 22.99
C LYS A 232 -19.50 0.00 22.22
N ASN A 233 -19.31 0.07 20.91
CA ASN A 233 -19.21 -1.07 19.99
C ASN A 233 -20.51 -1.89 19.79
N LYS A 234 -21.66 -1.39 20.23
CA LYS A 234 -22.98 -1.98 19.92
C LYS A 234 -23.41 -1.60 18.49
N LEU A 235 -24.11 -2.50 17.80
CA LEU A 235 -24.87 -2.15 16.59
C LEU A 235 -26.11 -1.35 16.99
N LEU A 236 -26.31 -0.19 16.36
CA LEU A 236 -27.44 0.70 16.66
C LEU A 236 -28.75 0.12 16.14
N ASP A 237 -29.72 -0.03 17.03
CA ASP A 237 -31.11 -0.36 16.70
C ASP A 237 -31.96 0.91 16.54
N ASP A 238 -33.21 0.79 16.08
CA ASP A 238 -34.08 1.96 15.82
C ASP A 238 -34.33 2.79 17.08
N LYS A 239 -34.39 2.15 18.25
CA LYS A 239 -34.56 2.84 19.54
C LYS A 239 -33.31 3.63 19.90
N ASP A 240 -32.12 3.11 19.62
CA ASP A 240 -30.86 3.84 19.77
C ASP A 240 -30.83 5.07 18.84
N ILE A 241 -31.27 4.94 17.59
CA ILE A 241 -31.34 6.06 16.63
C ILE A 241 -32.30 7.14 17.11
N ASP A 242 -33.47 6.77 17.63
CA ASP A 242 -34.43 7.72 18.21
C ASP A 242 -33.86 8.43 19.44
N ASN A 243 -33.16 7.71 20.32
CA ASN A 243 -32.49 8.30 21.49
C ASN A 243 -31.40 9.30 21.07
N ILE A 244 -30.58 8.96 20.05
CA ILE A 244 -29.57 9.88 19.50
C ILE A 244 -30.24 11.14 18.97
N LYS A 245 -31.33 11.00 18.23
CA LYS A 245 -32.08 12.14 17.69
C LYS A 245 -32.58 13.06 18.80
N GLN A 246 -33.23 12.51 19.83
CA GLN A 246 -33.76 13.31 20.94
C GLN A 246 -32.63 14.03 21.69
N ASN A 247 -31.51 13.36 21.92
CA ASN A 247 -30.34 13.95 22.57
C ASN A 247 -29.78 15.13 21.74
N LEU A 248 -29.60 14.95 20.43
CA LEU A 248 -29.12 16.02 19.54
C LEU A 248 -30.06 17.24 19.53
N LEU A 249 -31.37 17.02 19.55
CA LEU A 249 -32.37 18.09 19.60
C LEU A 249 -32.41 18.78 20.98
N SER A 250 -32.24 18.04 22.07
CA SER A 250 -32.14 18.62 23.42
C SER A 250 -30.96 19.58 23.53
N ILE A 251 -29.78 19.17 23.05
CA ILE A 251 -28.57 20.00 23.04
C ILE A 251 -28.80 21.29 22.22
N LEU A 252 -29.49 21.18 21.08
CA LEU A 252 -29.83 22.35 20.27
C LEU A 252 -30.73 23.32 21.06
N LEU A 253 -31.80 22.82 21.67
CA LEU A 253 -32.74 23.65 22.44
C LEU A 253 -32.03 24.36 23.61
N GLU A 254 -31.23 23.63 24.39
CA GLU A 254 -30.44 24.20 25.50
C GLU A 254 -29.48 25.31 25.02
N SER A 255 -28.87 25.12 23.85
CA SER A 255 -27.95 26.11 23.26
C SER A 255 -28.67 27.38 22.79
N GLU A 256 -29.94 27.28 22.39
CA GLU A 256 -30.74 28.41 21.91
C GLU A 256 -31.37 29.17 23.08
N GLU A 257 -31.78 28.48 24.14
CA GLU A 257 -32.26 29.09 25.39
C GLU A 257 -31.14 29.86 26.10
N GLY A 258 -29.91 29.37 26.09
CA GLY A 258 -28.75 30.05 26.65
C GLY A 258 -28.37 31.36 25.93
N LYS A 259 -28.74 31.52 24.65
CA LYS A 259 -28.50 32.74 23.86
C LYS A 259 -29.59 33.81 24.03
N GLN A 260 -30.77 33.44 24.54
CA GLN A 260 -31.85 34.39 24.81
C GLN A 260 -31.71 35.10 26.16
N ASN A 261 -30.86 34.59 27.06
CA ASN A 261 -30.67 35.08 28.42
C ASN A 261 -29.32 35.79 28.68
N GLY A 262 -28.54 36.09 27.63
CA GLY A 262 -27.26 36.82 27.71
C GLY A 262 -27.26 38.05 26.80
#